data_AF-A0AAD2HYI1-F1
#
_entry.id   AF-A0AAD2HYI1-F1
#
_cell.length_a   1.000
_cell.length_b   1.000
_cell.length_c   1.000
_cell.angle_alpha   90.00
_cell.angle_beta   90.00
_cell.angle_gamma   90.00
#
_symmetry.space_group_name_H-M   'P 1'
#
loop_
_entity.id
_entity.type
_entity.pdbx_description
1 polymer ?
#
loop_
_entity_poly.entity_id
_entity_poly.type
_entity_poly.pdbx_seq_one_letter_code
_entity_poly.pdbx_strand_id
1 'polypeptide(L)' 'RLQLKVGKKGISLTTARTWLHQEGFKYTNHKKGLYFDGHDRPDVVEYRQKQFLPKMANSHPTSLSTPLSCAPRTR' A
#
# COMPACT_ATOMS: atom_id res chain seq x y z
N ARG A 1 4.54 -17.64 16.99
CA ARG A 1 3.76 -17.03 18.10
C ARG A 1 4.67 -16.99 19.32
N LEU A 2 5.39 -15.89 19.53
CA LEU A 2 6.26 -15.73 20.71
C LEU A 2 5.35 -15.54 21.93
N GLN A 3 5.28 -16.53 22.81
CA GLN A 3 4.60 -16.40 24.10
C GLN A 3 5.61 -15.89 25.14
N LEU A 4 5.78 -14.57 25.23
CA LEU A 4 6.44 -13.98 26.39
C LEU A 4 5.51 -14.14 27.60
N LYS A 5 5.97 -14.85 28.63
CA LYS A 5 5.31 -14.83 29.94
C LYS A 5 5.56 -13.46 30.57
N VAL A 6 4.55 -12.58 30.53
CA VAL A 6 4.56 -11.31 31.26
C VAL A 6 4.75 -11.62 32.75
N GLY A 7 5.90 -11.23 33.29
CA GLY A 7 6.15 -11.31 34.72
C GLY A 7 5.15 -10.42 35.48
N LYS A 8 4.80 -10.80 36.72
CA LYS A 8 3.81 -10.13 37.58
C LYS A 8 4.14 -8.65 37.94
N LYS A 9 5.22 -8.08 37.42
CA LYS A 9 5.75 -6.74 37.72
C LYS A 9 5.89 -5.88 36.46
N GLY A 10 4.92 -5.93 35.55
CA GLY A 10 4.95 -5.20 34.28
C GLY A 10 3.59 -4.69 33.86
N ILE A 11 3.60 -3.76 32.89
CA ILE A 11 2.40 -3.21 32.28
C ILE A 11 1.65 -4.33 31.56
N SER A 12 0.32 -4.36 31.73
CA SER A 12 -0.51 -5.36 31.05
C SER A 12 -0.43 -5.18 29.54
N LEU A 13 -0.55 -6.28 28.81
CA LEU A 13 -0.54 -6.26 27.34
C LEU A 13 -1.68 -5.38 26.78
N THR A 14 -2.80 -5.29 27.49
CA THR A 14 -3.92 -4.38 27.15
C THR A 14 -3.49 -2.92 27.23
N THR A 15 -2.84 -2.53 28.33
CA THR A 15 -2.36 -1.16 28.54
C THR A 15 -1.33 -0.76 27.49
N ALA A 16 -0.39 -1.66 27.16
CA ALA A 16 0.60 -1.43 26.11
C ALA A 16 -0.07 -1.22 24.72
N ARG A 17 -1.11 -1.99 24.40
CA ARG A 17 -1.88 -1.80 23.16
C ARG A 17 -2.60 -0.45 23.12
N THR A 18 -3.20 -0.01 24.23
CA THR A 18 -3.89 1.28 24.31
C THR A 18 -2.94 2.45 24.03
N TRP A 19 -1.72 2.41 24.60
CA TRP A 19 -0.72 3.45 24.34
C TRP A 19 -0.29 3.48 22.87
N LEU A 20 -0.03 2.33 22.27
CA LEU A 20 0.29 2.26 20.84
C LEU A 20 -0.84 2.84 19.96
N HIS A 21 -2.10 2.59 20.31
CA HIS A 21 -3.24 3.18 19.61
C HIS A 21 -3.33 4.70 19.79
N GLN A 22 -3.03 5.22 20.98
CA GLN A 22 -3.02 6.67 21.25
C GLN A 22 -1.90 7.39 20.47
N GLU A 23 -0.73 6.76 20.36
CA GLU A 23 0.40 7.21 19.53
C GLU A 23 0.15 7.05 18.01
N GLY A 24 -1.04 6.57 17.61
CA GLY A 24 -1.42 6.45 16.20
C GLY A 24 -0.88 5.20 15.50
N PHE A 25 -0.26 4.27 16.23
CA PHE A 25 0.17 3.00 15.65
C PHE A 25 -1.05 2.12 15.35
N LYS A 26 -1.20 1.76 14.07
CA LYS A 26 -2.19 0.80 13.62
C LYS A 26 -1.51 -0.55 13.40
N TYR A 27 -2.02 -1.58 14.08
CA TYR A 27 -1.62 -2.95 13.79
C TYR A 27 -1.98 -3.28 12.34
N THR A 28 -0.98 -3.35 11.49
CA THR A 28 -1.14 -3.73 10.09
C THR A 28 -0.52 -5.10 9.91
N ASN A 29 -1.31 -6.11 9.56
CA ASN A 29 -0.76 -7.39 9.17
C ASN A 29 -0.07 -7.22 7.82
N HIS A 30 1.26 -7.35 7.79
CA HIS A 30 2.01 -7.36 6.54
C HIS A 30 1.56 -8.54 5.69
N LYS A 31 0.77 -8.28 4.65
CA LYS A 31 0.46 -9.27 3.63
C LYS A 31 1.68 -9.39 2.73
N LYS A 32 2.21 -10.61 2.57
CA LYS A 32 3.22 -10.92 1.54
C LYS A 32 2.60 -10.53 0.19
N GLY A 33 3.07 -9.42 -0.39
CA GLY A 33 2.45 -8.80 -1.57
C GLY A 33 2.44 -7.28 -1.53
N LEU A 34 2.70 -6.66 -0.37
CA LEU A 34 3.00 -5.23 -0.32
C LEU A 34 4.49 -5.02 -0.65
N TYR A 35 4.77 -4.81 -1.93
CA TYR A 35 6.09 -4.36 -2.38
C TYR A 35 6.21 -2.86 -2.08
N PHE A 36 7.13 -2.50 -1.18
CA PHE A 36 7.64 -1.14 -1.14
C PHE A 36 8.64 -1.03 -2.29
N ASP A 37 8.23 -0.35 -3.36
CA ASP A 37 8.98 -0.11 -4.59
C ASP A 37 10.15 0.89 -4.42
N GLY A 38 10.70 0.99 -3.20
CA GLY A 38 11.85 1.84 -2.87
C GLY A 38 13.19 1.39 -3.47
N HIS A 39 13.18 0.52 -4.48
CA HIS A 39 14.39 0.02 -5.15
C HIS A 39 14.34 0.13 -6.67
N ASP A 40 13.40 0.90 -7.22
CA ASP A 40 13.41 1.23 -8.64
C ASP A 40 14.65 2.08 -8.93
N ARG A 41 15.58 1.52 -9.71
CA ARG A 41 16.78 2.23 -10.16
C ARG A 41 16.36 3.39 -11.08
N PRO A 42 17.00 4.57 -11.00
CA PRO A 42 16.57 5.76 -11.74
C PRO A 42 16.57 5.56 -13.26
N ASP A 43 17.50 4.76 -13.78
CA ASP A 43 17.58 4.38 -15.19
C ASP A 43 16.37 3.57 -15.67
N VAL A 44 15.89 2.64 -14.83
CA VAL A 44 14.71 1.81 -15.12
C VAL A 44 13.44 2.66 -15.14
N VAL A 45 13.33 3.59 -14.20
CA VAL A 45 12.24 4.56 -14.14
C VAL A 45 12.25 5.39 -15.43
N GLU A 46 13.34 6.07 -15.73
CA GLU A 46 13.45 6.90 -16.93
C GLU A 46 13.11 6.17 -18.23
N TYR A 47 13.61 4.93 -18.40
CA TYR A 47 13.27 4.11 -19.55
C TYR A 47 11.77 3.79 -19.61
N ARG A 48 11.16 3.45 -18.47
CA ARG A 48 9.73 3.16 -18.39
C ARG A 48 8.89 4.36 -18.84
N GLN A 49 9.15 5.56 -18.32
CA GLN A 49 8.34 6.75 -18.67
C GLN A 49 8.65 7.30 -20.06
N LYS A 50 9.92 7.38 -20.47
CA LYS A 50 10.30 8.05 -21.72
C LYS A 50 10.17 7.15 -22.96
N GLN A 51 10.31 5.83 -22.81
CA GLN A 51 10.42 4.91 -23.95
C GLN A 51 9.33 3.84 -23.96
N PHE A 52 9.10 3.15 -22.84
CA PHE A 52 8.21 2.01 -22.80
C PHE A 52 6.73 2.39 -22.88
N LEU A 53 6.27 3.30 -22.00
CA LEU A 53 4.86 3.71 -21.97
C LEU A 53 4.39 4.38 -23.27
N PRO A 54 5.15 5.30 -23.90
CA PRO A 54 4.76 5.90 -25.18
C PRO A 54 4.66 4.86 -26.32
N LYS A 55 5.59 3.90 -26.36
CA LYS A 55 5.56 2.82 -27.37
C LYS A 55 4.32 1.94 -27.23
N MET A 56 3.94 1.58 -26.01
CA MET A 56 2.74 0.78 -25.77
C MET A 56 1.45 1.54 -26.06
N ALA A 57 1.38 2.83 -25.71
CA ALA A 57 0.22 3.67 -26.00
C ALA A 57 -0.02 3.81 -27.51
N ASN A 58 1.05 3.84 -28.30
CA ASN A 58 0.97 3.92 -29.76
C ASN A 58 0.64 2.58 -30.43
N SER A 59 1.07 1.45 -29.84
CA SER A 59 0.83 0.12 -30.41
C SER A 59 -0.61 -0.38 -30.24
N HIS A 60 -1.30 0.10 -29.21
CA HIS A 60 -2.72 -0.13 -29.00
C HIS A 60 -3.36 1.20 -28.62
N PRO A 61 -3.99 1.93 -29.56
CA PRO A 61 -4.80 3.08 -29.17
C PRO A 61 -5.91 2.55 -28.27
N THR A 62 -5.74 2.73 -26.96
CA THR A 62 -6.75 2.36 -25.97
C THR A 62 -8.05 3.03 -26.39
N SER A 63 -9.02 2.25 -26.83
CA SER A 63 -10.39 2.66 -27.17
C SER A 63 -11.19 3.12 -25.94
N LEU A 64 -10.50 3.46 -24.85
CA LEU A 64 -11.08 3.86 -23.57
C LEU A 64 -10.86 5.35 -23.35
N SER A 65 -11.26 6.15 -24.34
CA SER A 65 -11.67 7.54 -24.14
C SER A 65 -13.20 7.62 -24.09
N THR A 66 -13.86 6.68 -23.42
CA THR A 66 -15.22 6.91 -22.94
C THR A 66 -15.09 7.36 -21.49
N PRO A 67 -15.46 8.61 -21.15
CA PRO A 67 -15.62 8.95 -19.75
C PRO A 67 -16.71 8.02 -19.24
N LEU A 68 -16.40 7.19 -18.26
CA LEU A 68 -17.43 6.59 -17.42
C LEU A 68 -18.15 7.76 -16.77
N SER A 69 -19.22 8.22 -17.41
CA SER A 69 -20.26 9.01 -16.80
C SER A 69 -20.84 8.13 -15.70
N CYS A 70 -20.23 8.20 -14.52
CA CYS A 70 -20.81 7.73 -13.29
C CYS A 70 -22.07 8.55 -13.06
N ALA A 71 -23.21 8.06 -13.56
CA ALA A 71 -24.49 8.52 -13.08
C ALA A 71 -24.54 8.29 -11.56
N PRO A 72 -25.00 9.27 -10.77
CA PRO A 72 -25.12 9.09 -9.33
C PRO A 72 -26.13 7.98 -9.08
N ARG A 73 -25.68 6.92 -8.41
CA ARG A 73 -26.56 5.86 -7.92
C ARG A 73 -27.51 6.49 -6.91
N THR A 74 -28.72 6.81 -7.33
CA THR A 74 -29.80 7.17 -6.41
C THR A 74 -30.13 5.98 -5.53
N ARG A 75 -30.33 6.28 -4.25
CA ARG A 75 -30.54 5.38 -3.12
C ARG A 75 -31.73 4.46 -3.30
#